data_AF-A0A962GP43-F1
#
_entry.id   AF-A0A962GP43-F1
#
_cell.length_a   1.000
_cell.length_b   1.000
_cell.length_c   1.000
_cell.angle_alpha   90.00
_cell.angle_beta   90.00
_cell.angle_gamma   90.00
#
_symmetry.space_group_name_H-M   'P 1'
#
loop_
_entity.id
_entity.type
_entity.pdbx_description
1 polymer ?
#
loop_
_entity_poly.entity_id
_entity_poly.type
_entity_poly.pdbx_seq_one_letter_code
_entity_poly.pdbx_strand_id
1 'polypeptide(L)'
;FEDERADDPVRYGTRAQVRSFNPIWINLHTPLQLLRELRALPDWRQRLALLFHRPGWQPDHSGPLAAAALPAWQVPPRYAPPLPQAWVQHGLWQCFISWPLLVQLLAMAPQMDWPNKIAFGLWLSWTAGSLGLLLHERPHHRTLGVVLEAHRLLLAGGLALTGHWFAPWPYDVPLDLPLAVLMFGSLISLGWRGRQASRDIGYPPDARATVGSSRAVQDR
;
A
#
# COMPACT_ATOMS: atom_id res chain seq x y z
N PHE A 1 20.23 -33.56 15.23
CA PHE A 1 20.20 -32.53 14.20
C PHE A 1 20.05 -33.26 12.88
N GLU A 2 19.01 -32.94 12.11
CA GLU A 2 18.73 -33.53 10.80
C GLU A 2 19.04 -32.44 9.76
N ASP A 3 19.79 -32.79 8.71
CA ASP A 3 20.20 -31.82 7.69
C ASP A 3 19.00 -31.30 6.90
N GLU A 4 19.06 -30.03 6.49
CA GLU A 4 18.01 -29.40 5.69
C GLU A 4 17.81 -30.20 4.39
N ARG A 5 16.60 -30.75 4.21
CA ARG A 5 16.23 -31.49 3.01
C ARG A 5 16.16 -30.53 1.83
N ALA A 6 16.95 -30.80 0.79
CA ALA A 6 16.93 -30.03 -0.46
C ALA A 6 15.52 -29.97 -1.11
N ASP A 7 14.70 -30.98 -0.85
CA ASP A 7 13.36 -31.13 -1.43
C ASP A 7 12.27 -30.35 -0.67
N ASP A 8 12.57 -29.81 0.52
CA ASP A 8 11.65 -28.96 1.29
C ASP A 8 12.37 -27.68 1.75
N PRO A 9 12.56 -26.70 0.85
CA PRO A 9 13.25 -25.46 1.18
C PRO A 9 12.50 -24.70 2.27
N VAL A 10 13.23 -24.25 3.29
CA VAL A 10 12.68 -23.47 4.40
C VAL A 10 12.07 -22.17 3.87
N ARG A 11 10.75 -22.06 4.00
CA ARG A 11 10.00 -20.87 3.59
C ARG A 11 9.71 -19.97 4.79
N TYR A 12 10.47 -18.89 4.89
CA TYR A 12 10.26 -17.86 5.89
C TYR A 12 9.10 -16.93 5.52
N GLY A 13 8.33 -16.48 6.51
CA GLY A 13 7.30 -15.47 6.32
C GLY A 13 6.16 -15.56 7.33
N THR A 14 5.30 -14.54 7.32
CA THR A 14 4.10 -14.50 8.16
C THR A 14 3.02 -15.41 7.58
N ARG A 15 2.38 -16.23 8.42
CA ARG A 15 1.26 -17.12 8.01
C ARG A 15 0.06 -16.36 7.46
N ALA A 16 -0.14 -15.13 7.93
CA ALA A 16 -1.16 -14.21 7.43
C ALA A 16 -0.48 -13.05 6.69
N GLN A 17 -0.35 -13.16 5.36
CA GLN A 17 0.20 -12.08 4.54
C GLN A 17 -0.81 -10.93 4.38
N VAL A 18 -0.35 -9.70 4.57
CA VAL A 18 -1.13 -8.50 4.24
C VAL A 18 -1.15 -8.34 2.72
N ARG A 19 -2.33 -8.53 2.10
CA ARG A 19 -2.52 -8.41 0.65
C ARG A 19 -2.61 -6.95 0.19
N SER A 20 -1.55 -6.17 0.40
CA SER A 20 -1.49 -4.77 -0.03
C SER A 20 -0.04 -4.31 -0.17
N PHE A 21 0.19 -3.37 -1.08
CA PHE A 21 1.44 -2.61 -1.17
C PHE A 21 1.35 -1.22 -0.54
N ASN A 22 0.19 -0.84 0.00
CA ASN A 22 0.01 0.48 0.59
C ASN A 22 0.69 0.53 1.98
N PRO A 23 1.75 1.33 2.17
CA PRO A 23 2.47 1.39 3.43
C PRO A 23 1.59 1.93 4.57
N ILE A 24 0.64 2.82 4.28
CA ILE A 24 -0.30 3.33 5.28
C ILE A 24 -1.17 2.18 5.80
N TRP A 25 -1.71 1.36 4.89
CA TRP A 25 -2.50 0.19 5.29
C TRP A 25 -1.66 -0.85 6.02
N ILE A 26 -0.43 -1.13 5.55
CA ILE A 26 0.48 -2.08 6.20
C ILE A 26 0.83 -1.62 7.63
N ASN A 27 1.01 -0.32 7.88
CA ASN A 27 1.26 0.16 9.25
C ASN A 27 -0.03 0.16 10.11
N LEU A 28 -1.21 0.39 9.50
CA LEU A 28 -2.46 0.48 10.24
C LEU A 28 -3.20 -0.85 10.43
N HIS A 29 -2.91 -1.90 9.65
CA HIS A 29 -3.71 -3.13 9.68
C HIS A 29 -3.68 -3.81 11.06
N THR A 30 -2.50 -3.96 11.67
CA THR A 30 -2.33 -4.59 12.99
C THR A 30 -2.97 -3.79 14.11
N PRO A 31 -2.71 -2.47 14.28
CA PRO A 31 -3.36 -1.71 15.33
C PRO A 31 -4.88 -1.63 15.15
N LEU A 32 -5.39 -1.65 13.91
CA LEU A 32 -6.83 -1.74 13.66
C LEU A 32 -7.42 -3.10 14.04
N GLN A 33 -6.69 -4.20 13.84
CA GLN A 33 -7.09 -5.53 14.32
C GLN A 33 -7.16 -5.55 15.85
N LEU A 34 -6.10 -5.07 16.52
CA LEU A 34 -6.08 -4.95 17.98
C LEU A 34 -7.23 -4.09 18.50
N LEU A 35 -7.53 -2.96 17.85
CA LEU A 35 -8.65 -2.10 18.22
C LEU A 35 -10.01 -2.80 18.06
N ARG A 36 -10.18 -3.64 17.04
CA ARG A 36 -11.39 -4.44 16.85
C ARG A 36 -11.52 -5.50 17.95
N GLU A 37 -10.43 -6.18 18.30
CA GLU A 37 -10.40 -7.13 19.41
C GLU A 37 -10.74 -6.45 20.74
N LEU A 38 -10.12 -5.30 21.03
CA LEU A 38 -10.43 -4.50 22.23
C LEU A 38 -11.91 -4.10 22.31
N ARG A 39 -12.53 -3.72 21.18
CA ARG A 39 -13.95 -3.36 21.13
C ARG A 39 -14.88 -4.56 21.27
N ALA A 40 -14.46 -5.74 20.82
CA ALA A 40 -15.24 -6.96 20.93
C ALA A 40 -15.26 -7.53 22.36
N LEU A 41 -14.29 -7.15 23.21
CA LEU A 41 -14.24 -7.59 24.60
C LEU A 41 -15.29 -6.85 25.47
N PRO A 42 -16.10 -7.58 26.25
CA PRO A 42 -17.13 -6.98 27.10
C PRO A 42 -16.53 -6.24 28.31
N ASP A 43 -15.44 -6.76 28.88
CA ASP A 43 -14.89 -6.27 30.15
C ASP A 43 -13.66 -5.37 29.96
N TRP A 44 -13.65 -4.22 30.63
CA TRP A 44 -12.51 -3.28 30.60
C TRP A 44 -11.22 -3.88 31.17
N ARG A 45 -11.31 -4.80 32.14
CA ARG A 45 -10.16 -5.53 32.69
C ARG A 45 -9.51 -6.42 31.64
N GLN A 46 -10.31 -7.10 30.83
CA GLN A 46 -9.82 -7.92 29.72
C GLN A 46 -9.22 -7.06 28.61
N ARG A 47 -9.75 -5.85 28.38
CA ARG A 47 -9.16 -4.89 27.44
C ARG A 47 -7.77 -4.44 27.87
N LEU A 48 -7.59 -4.11 29.16
CA LEU A 48 -6.26 -3.79 29.69
C LEU A 48 -5.33 -5.01 29.64
N ALA A 49 -5.84 -6.20 30.00
CA ALA A 49 -5.07 -7.43 29.90
C ALA A 49 -4.58 -7.68 28.46
N LEU A 50 -5.44 -7.50 27.45
CA LEU A 50 -5.06 -7.65 26.03
C LEU A 50 -3.94 -6.70 25.61
N LEU A 51 -3.87 -5.49 26.17
CA LEU A 51 -2.82 -4.51 25.85
C LEU A 51 -1.46 -4.85 26.48
N PHE A 52 -1.44 -5.45 27.67
CA PHE A 52 -0.21 -5.69 28.43
C PHE A 52 0.26 -7.15 28.43
N HIS A 53 -0.59 -8.09 28.02
CA HIS A 53 -0.24 -9.49 27.99
C HIS A 53 0.53 -9.87 26.72
N ARG A 54 1.13 -11.07 26.74
CA ARG A 54 1.87 -11.64 25.61
C ARG A 54 0.96 -11.77 24.37
N PRO A 55 1.49 -11.54 23.15
CA PRO A 55 0.73 -11.73 21.92
C PRO A 55 0.20 -13.17 21.84
N GLY A 56 -1.08 -13.31 21.47
CA GLY A 56 -1.80 -14.59 21.47
C GLY A 56 -2.53 -14.91 22.78
N TRP A 57 -2.50 -14.03 23.78
CA TRP A 57 -3.38 -14.13 24.95
C TRP A 57 -4.85 -14.01 24.54
N GLN A 58 -5.69 -14.84 25.13
CA GLN A 58 -7.13 -14.87 24.89
C GLN A 58 -7.85 -14.87 26.24
N PRO A 59 -8.93 -14.08 26.41
CA PRO A 59 -9.76 -14.18 27.60
C PRO A 59 -10.54 -15.50 27.59
N ASP A 60 -10.65 -16.13 28.76
CA ASP A 60 -11.29 -17.45 29.00
C ASP A 60 -12.73 -17.57 28.48
N HIS A 61 -13.40 -16.45 28.17
CA HIS A 61 -14.79 -16.39 27.69
C HIS A 61 -14.97 -15.66 26.36
N SER A 62 -13.89 -15.43 25.61
CA SER A 62 -14.01 -14.83 24.28
C SER A 62 -14.53 -15.86 23.27
N GLY A 63 -15.73 -15.61 22.74
CA GLY A 63 -16.31 -16.38 21.64
C GLY A 63 -15.46 -16.36 20.35
N PRO A 64 -15.96 -16.97 19.25
CA PRO A 64 -15.19 -17.46 18.10
C PRO A 64 -14.34 -16.45 17.30
N LEU A 65 -14.31 -15.16 17.64
CA LEU A 65 -13.36 -14.20 17.08
C LEU A 65 -11.90 -14.55 17.39
N ALA A 66 -11.63 -15.21 18.51
CA ALA A 66 -10.28 -15.55 18.97
C ALA A 66 -9.72 -16.84 18.35
N ALA A 67 -10.60 -17.73 17.86
CA ALA A 67 -10.26 -19.05 17.36
C ALA A 67 -10.42 -19.16 15.84
N ALA A 68 -9.96 -18.17 15.07
CA ALA A 68 -9.62 -18.44 13.69
C ALA A 68 -8.42 -19.40 13.72
N ALA A 69 -8.70 -20.71 13.85
CA ALA A 69 -7.71 -21.75 13.79
C ALA A 69 -6.81 -21.42 12.60
N LEU A 70 -5.51 -21.22 12.86
CA LEU A 70 -4.56 -21.03 11.79
C LEU A 70 -4.79 -22.18 10.82
N PRO A 71 -5.08 -21.88 9.53
CA PRO A 71 -5.34 -22.93 8.57
C PRO A 71 -4.19 -23.94 8.62
N ALA A 72 -4.50 -25.21 8.33
CA ALA A 72 -3.48 -26.25 8.19
C ALA A 72 -2.29 -25.68 7.42
N TRP A 73 -1.06 -25.94 7.89
CA TRP A 73 0.15 -25.30 7.37
C TRP A 73 0.19 -25.42 5.83
N GLN A 74 -0.13 -24.31 5.19
CA GLN A 74 -0.12 -24.11 3.75
C GLN A 74 0.64 -22.82 3.55
N VAL A 75 1.64 -22.85 2.67
CA VAL A 75 2.39 -21.65 2.33
C VAL A 75 1.48 -20.79 1.47
N PRO A 76 1.01 -19.62 1.96
CA PRO A 76 0.21 -18.74 1.12
C PRO A 76 1.09 -18.25 -0.05
N PRO A 77 0.56 -18.20 -1.28
CA PRO A 77 1.31 -17.66 -2.41
C PRO A 77 1.69 -16.21 -2.12
N ARG A 78 2.92 -15.81 -2.51
CA ARG A 78 3.40 -14.44 -2.36
C ARG A 78 2.43 -13.48 -3.04
N TYR A 79 2.08 -12.38 -2.37
CA TYR A 79 1.25 -11.35 -2.96
C TYR A 79 1.92 -10.73 -4.21
N ALA A 80 1.41 -11.10 -5.38
CA ALA A 80 1.87 -10.68 -6.70
C ALA A 80 0.64 -10.36 -7.57
N PRO A 81 0.07 -9.14 -7.46
CA PRO A 81 -1.12 -8.78 -8.22
C PRO A 81 -0.81 -8.79 -9.73
N PRO A 82 -1.71 -9.32 -10.57
CA PRO A 82 -1.54 -9.30 -12.03
C PRO A 82 -1.73 -7.86 -12.53
N LEU A 83 -0.63 -7.14 -12.70
CA LEU A 83 -0.61 -5.75 -13.16
C LEU A 83 -0.02 -5.67 -14.57
N PRO A 84 -0.63 -4.90 -15.48
CA PRO A 84 0.01 -4.51 -16.73
C PRO A 84 1.39 -3.89 -16.48
N GLN A 85 2.38 -4.25 -17.30
CA GLN A 85 3.76 -3.80 -17.16
C GLN A 85 3.88 -2.27 -17.12
N ALA A 86 3.00 -1.56 -17.84
CA ALA A 86 2.95 -0.09 -17.85
C ALA A 86 2.72 0.52 -16.44
N TRP A 87 1.90 -0.11 -15.59
CA TRP A 87 1.66 0.37 -14.23
C TRP A 87 2.86 0.11 -13.31
N VAL A 88 3.48 -1.06 -13.45
CA VAL A 88 4.70 -1.41 -12.70
C VAL A 88 5.82 -0.43 -13.03
N GLN A 89 6.07 -0.17 -14.32
CA GLN A 89 7.07 0.80 -14.76
C GLN A 89 6.79 2.22 -14.25
N HIS A 90 5.52 2.64 -14.22
CA HIS A 90 5.14 3.94 -13.69
C HIS A 90 5.45 4.03 -12.18
N GLY A 91 5.05 3.01 -11.43
CA GLY A 91 5.33 2.92 -9.99
C GLY A 91 6.83 2.93 -9.69
N LEU A 92 7.63 2.18 -10.45
CA LEU A 92 9.09 2.19 -10.33
C LEU A 92 9.67 3.56 -10.63
N TRP A 93 9.22 4.23 -11.69
CA TRP A 93 9.69 5.56 -12.05
C TRP A 93 9.36 6.60 -10.98
N GLN A 94 8.14 6.60 -10.45
CA GLN A 94 7.76 7.52 -9.36
C GLN A 94 8.50 7.21 -8.06
N CYS A 95 8.77 5.92 -7.77
CA CYS A 95 9.57 5.53 -6.62
C CYS A 95 11.00 6.06 -6.74
N PHE A 96 11.61 5.94 -7.93
CA PHE A 96 12.93 6.50 -8.22
C PHE A 96 12.99 8.02 -8.06
N ILE A 97 11.97 8.75 -8.52
CA ILE A 97 11.90 10.22 -8.35
C ILE A 97 11.68 10.62 -6.89
N SER A 98 10.93 9.81 -6.13
CA SER A 98 10.66 10.09 -4.71
C SER A 98 11.90 9.94 -3.83
N TRP A 99 12.87 9.13 -4.27
CA TRP A 99 14.10 8.89 -3.52
C TRP A 99 14.94 10.16 -3.29
N PRO A 100 15.33 10.96 -4.31
CA PRO A 100 16.04 12.22 -4.08
C PRO A 100 15.22 13.24 -3.30
N LEU A 101 13.87 13.23 -3.41
CA LEU A 101 13.01 14.10 -2.60
C LEU A 101 13.02 13.71 -1.12
N LEU A 102 13.05 12.40 -0.82
CA LEU A 102 13.25 11.92 0.54
C LEU A 102 14.63 12.32 1.08
N VAL A 103 15.68 12.18 0.27
CA VAL A 103 17.04 12.62 0.64
C VAL A 103 17.06 14.13 0.88
N GLN A 104 16.38 14.93 0.05
CA GLN A 104 16.26 16.39 0.23
C GLN A 104 15.57 16.71 1.57
N LEU A 105 14.46 16.05 1.91
CA LEU A 105 13.81 16.22 3.21
C LEU A 105 14.79 15.92 4.35
N LEU A 106 15.51 14.80 4.31
CA LEU A 106 16.44 14.43 5.39
C LEU A 106 17.62 15.40 5.50
N ALA A 107 18.17 15.83 4.37
CA ALA A 107 19.32 16.74 4.33
C ALA A 107 18.94 18.17 4.78
N MET A 108 17.76 18.65 4.38
CA MET A 108 17.27 20.01 4.67
C MET A 108 16.41 20.09 5.93
N ALA A 109 16.02 18.96 6.54
CA ALA A 109 15.21 18.92 7.75
C ALA A 109 15.75 19.80 8.89
N PRO A 110 17.06 19.96 9.13
CA PRO A 110 17.54 20.87 10.18
C PRO A 110 17.27 22.36 9.88
N GLN A 111 17.20 22.73 8.60
CA GLN A 111 17.09 24.11 8.13
C GLN A 111 15.64 24.54 7.87
N MET A 112 14.72 23.59 7.73
CA MET A 112 13.30 23.86 7.48
C MET A 112 12.57 24.22 8.78
N ASP A 113 11.50 25.00 8.64
CA ASP A 113 10.52 25.16 9.72
C ASP A 113 9.64 23.90 9.87
N TRP A 114 9.09 23.69 11.06
CA TRP A 114 8.21 22.55 11.35
C TRP A 114 7.02 22.40 10.39
N PRO A 115 6.32 23.48 9.97
CA PRO A 115 5.22 23.35 9.00
C PRO A 115 5.68 22.76 7.66
N ASN A 116 6.81 23.21 7.13
CA ASN A 116 7.35 22.70 5.86
C ASN A 116 7.84 21.26 6.00
N LYS A 117 8.43 20.88 7.15
CA LYS A 117 8.80 19.47 7.41
C LYS A 117 7.58 18.55 7.43
N ILE A 118 6.52 18.96 8.14
CA ILE A 118 5.28 18.19 8.23
C ILE A 118 4.63 18.10 6.85
N ALA A 119 4.54 19.21 6.12
CA ALA A 119 3.96 19.24 4.77
C ALA A 119 4.73 18.33 3.81
N PHE A 120 6.06 18.36 3.83
CA PHE A 120 6.90 17.51 2.97
C PHE A 120 6.81 16.03 3.40
N GLY A 121 6.76 15.73 4.70
CA GLY A 121 6.53 14.37 5.19
C GLY A 121 5.16 13.81 4.77
N LEU A 122 4.10 14.62 4.86
CA LEU A 122 2.76 14.28 4.38
C LEU A 122 2.75 14.10 2.86
N TRP A 123 3.50 14.90 2.12
CA TRP A 123 3.65 14.78 0.67
C TRP A 123 4.29 13.45 0.26
N LEU A 124 5.38 13.05 0.92
CA LEU A 124 6.02 11.75 0.66
C LEU A 124 5.11 10.59 1.08
N SER A 125 4.36 10.75 2.17
CA SER A 125 3.37 9.78 2.62
C SER A 125 2.21 9.63 1.62
N TRP A 126 1.72 10.74 1.06
CA TRP A 126 0.76 10.74 -0.05
C TRP A 126 1.33 9.95 -1.22
N THR A 127 2.55 10.28 -1.65
CA THR A 127 3.21 9.61 -2.79
C THR A 127 3.29 8.10 -2.61
N ALA A 128 3.71 7.64 -1.43
CA ALA A 128 3.78 6.20 -1.16
C ALA A 128 2.38 5.55 -1.08
N GLY A 129 1.40 6.25 -0.52
CA GLY A 129 0.00 5.81 -0.45
C GLY A 129 -0.69 5.74 -1.82
N SER A 130 -0.52 6.74 -2.69
CA SER A 130 -1.08 6.78 -4.04
C SER A 130 -0.52 5.65 -4.89
N LEU A 131 0.80 5.43 -4.85
CA LEU A 131 1.45 4.32 -5.55
C LEU A 131 1.00 2.95 -5.00
N GLY A 132 0.86 2.81 -3.69
CA GLY A 132 0.35 1.59 -3.06
C GLY A 132 -1.08 1.25 -3.47
N LEU A 133 -1.93 2.27 -3.69
CA LEU A 133 -3.30 2.11 -4.21
C LEU A 133 -3.31 1.82 -5.71
N LEU A 134 -2.44 2.49 -6.48
CA LEU A 134 -2.27 2.27 -7.93
C LEU A 134 -1.89 0.83 -8.25
N LEU A 135 -0.96 0.25 -7.47
CA LEU A 135 -0.47 -1.12 -7.66
C LEU A 135 -1.34 -2.17 -6.95
N HIS A 136 -2.53 -1.82 -6.50
CA HIS A 136 -3.42 -2.74 -5.82
C HIS A 136 -4.13 -3.69 -6.81
N GLU A 137 -4.39 -4.94 -6.39
CA GLU A 137 -5.17 -5.92 -7.16
C GLU A 137 -6.60 -5.42 -7.52
N ARG A 138 -7.25 -4.68 -6.62
CA ARG A 138 -8.68 -4.29 -6.76
C ARG A 138 -8.83 -3.07 -7.67
N PRO A 139 -9.77 -3.10 -8.65
CA PRO A 139 -9.94 -2.01 -9.61
C PRO A 139 -10.37 -0.70 -8.94
N HIS A 140 -11.26 -0.74 -7.96
CA HIS A 140 -11.69 0.45 -7.23
C HIS A 140 -10.55 1.14 -6.45
N HIS A 141 -9.66 0.35 -5.82
CA HIS A 141 -8.48 0.93 -5.15
C HIS A 141 -7.51 1.53 -6.17
N ARG A 142 -7.36 0.89 -7.33
CA ARG A 142 -6.53 1.38 -8.43
C ARG A 142 -7.05 2.69 -9.01
N THR A 143 -8.37 2.81 -9.26
CA THR A 143 -8.95 4.06 -9.76
C THR A 143 -8.77 5.21 -8.78
N LEU A 144 -8.96 4.95 -7.48
CA LEU A 144 -8.61 5.92 -6.43
C LEU A 144 -7.13 6.28 -6.45
N GLY A 145 -6.23 5.29 -6.60
CA GLY A 145 -4.80 5.52 -6.75
C GLY A 145 -4.45 6.41 -7.94
N VAL A 146 -5.08 6.20 -9.10
CA VAL A 146 -4.91 7.06 -10.30
C VAL A 146 -5.34 8.49 -10.02
N VAL A 147 -6.49 8.69 -9.37
CA VAL A 147 -6.99 10.04 -9.03
C VAL A 147 -6.05 10.74 -8.05
N LEU A 148 -5.63 10.05 -6.99
CA LEU A 148 -4.70 10.59 -6.00
C LEU A 148 -3.32 10.88 -6.61
N GLU A 149 -2.84 10.03 -7.52
CA GLU A 149 -1.58 10.23 -8.22
C GLU A 149 -1.66 11.39 -9.20
N ALA A 150 -2.76 11.53 -9.94
CA ALA A 150 -3.00 12.66 -10.82
C ALA A 150 -3.05 13.99 -10.05
N HIS A 151 -3.79 14.01 -8.94
CA HIS A 151 -3.86 15.18 -8.06
C HIS A 151 -2.49 15.53 -7.49
N ARG A 152 -1.74 14.53 -7.02
CA ARG A 152 -0.36 14.72 -6.54
C ARG A 152 0.52 15.34 -7.63
N LEU A 153 0.55 14.76 -8.82
CA LEU A 153 1.40 15.25 -9.92
C LEU A 153 1.02 16.68 -10.35
N LEU A 154 -0.28 17.00 -10.38
CA LEU A 154 -0.78 18.36 -10.65
C LEU A 154 -0.30 19.35 -9.60
N LEU A 155 -0.47 19.03 -8.31
CA LEU A 155 0.00 19.89 -7.23
C LEU A 155 1.53 20.02 -7.22
N ALA A 156 2.24 18.94 -7.56
CA ALA A 156 3.70 18.91 -7.58
C ALA A 156 4.25 19.87 -8.62
N GLY A 157 3.72 19.75 -9.85
CA GLY A 157 4.09 20.63 -10.95
C GLY A 157 3.68 22.07 -10.68
N GLY A 158 2.49 22.29 -10.12
CA GLY A 158 2.02 23.61 -9.71
C GLY A 158 2.92 24.27 -8.67
N LEU A 159 3.24 23.56 -7.58
CA LEU A 159 4.10 24.07 -6.51
C LEU A 159 5.53 24.33 -6.97
N ALA A 160 6.05 23.48 -7.87
CA ALA A 160 7.36 23.72 -8.46
C ALA A 160 7.37 25.03 -9.28
N LEU A 161 6.32 25.30 -10.07
CA LEU A 161 6.22 26.54 -10.85
C LEU A 161 6.07 27.82 -10.01
N THR A 162 5.57 27.73 -8.77
CA THR A 162 5.50 28.92 -7.91
C THR A 162 6.86 29.30 -7.32
N GLY A 163 7.88 28.43 -7.41
CA GLY A 163 9.18 28.64 -6.75
C GLY A 163 9.12 28.50 -5.23
N HIS A 164 8.00 28.06 -4.67
CA HIS A 164 7.80 27.87 -3.23
C HIS A 164 7.84 26.39 -2.85
N TRP A 165 8.77 25.62 -3.43
CA TRP A 165 8.97 24.24 -3.05
C TRP A 165 9.27 24.12 -1.54
N PHE A 166 8.92 22.98 -0.92
CA PHE A 166 8.97 22.79 0.54
C PHE A 166 10.34 23.10 1.17
N ALA A 167 11.42 22.88 0.42
CA ALA A 167 12.78 23.13 0.83
C ALA A 167 13.53 23.87 -0.29
N PRO A 168 14.48 24.76 0.05
CA PRO A 168 15.37 25.33 -0.95
C PRO A 168 16.18 24.25 -1.66
N TRP A 169 16.56 24.52 -2.91
CA TRP A 169 17.42 23.62 -3.66
C TRP A 169 18.85 23.67 -3.09
N PRO A 170 19.53 22.52 -2.90
CA PRO A 170 20.88 22.49 -2.31
C PRO A 170 21.96 23.20 -3.14
N TYR A 171 21.68 23.43 -4.41
CA TYR A 171 22.55 24.13 -5.36
C TYR A 171 21.78 25.33 -5.91
N ASP A 172 22.46 26.40 -6.31
CA ASP A 172 21.88 27.59 -6.97
C ASP A 172 21.30 27.30 -8.37
N VAL A 173 21.05 26.02 -8.68
CA VAL A 173 20.44 25.57 -9.93
C VAL A 173 18.93 25.61 -9.76
N PRO A 174 18.19 26.33 -10.62
CA PRO A 174 16.73 26.40 -10.56
C PRO A 174 16.13 25.07 -11.05
N LEU A 175 15.96 24.11 -10.12
CA LEU A 175 15.39 22.79 -10.42
C LEU A 175 13.86 22.77 -10.47
N ASP A 176 13.22 23.91 -10.17
CA ASP A 176 11.77 24.10 -10.20
C ASP A 176 11.14 23.77 -11.57
N LEU A 177 11.68 24.34 -12.65
CA LEU A 177 11.16 24.09 -14.00
C LEU A 177 11.38 22.64 -14.46
N PRO A 178 12.59 22.04 -14.34
CA PRO A 178 12.81 20.62 -14.61
C PRO A 178 11.87 19.71 -13.81
N LEU A 179 11.65 19.99 -12.52
CA LEU A 179 10.74 19.23 -11.69
C LEU A 179 9.30 19.36 -12.18
N ALA A 180 8.84 20.57 -12.50
CA ALA A 180 7.51 20.80 -13.05
C ALA A 180 7.30 20.01 -14.35
N VAL A 181 8.25 20.07 -15.29
CA VAL A 181 8.22 19.32 -16.54
C VAL A 181 8.15 17.81 -16.28
N LEU A 182 8.94 17.30 -15.33
CA LEU A 182 8.94 15.90 -14.94
C LEU A 182 7.58 15.46 -14.35
N MET A 183 6.97 16.30 -13.51
CA MET A 183 5.68 16.02 -12.88
C MET A 183 4.52 16.06 -13.89
N PHE A 184 4.46 17.09 -14.73
CA PHE A 184 3.44 17.18 -15.78
C PHE A 184 3.63 16.11 -16.87
N GLY A 185 4.88 15.80 -17.24
CA GLY A 185 5.17 14.68 -18.15
C GLY A 185 4.72 13.34 -17.58
N SER A 186 4.93 13.13 -16.27
CA SER A 186 4.44 11.94 -15.56
C SER A 186 2.91 11.87 -15.53
N LEU A 187 2.22 13.01 -15.41
CA LEU A 187 0.76 13.11 -15.44
C LEU A 187 0.20 12.75 -16.83
N ILE A 188 0.82 13.28 -17.89
CA ILE A 188 0.44 12.96 -19.28
C ILE A 188 0.65 11.46 -19.54
N SER A 189 1.79 10.92 -19.10
CA SER A 189 2.08 9.48 -19.17
C SER A 189 1.05 8.66 -18.40
N LEU A 190 0.61 9.10 -17.21
CA LEU A 190 -0.41 8.42 -16.41
C LEU A 190 -1.75 8.33 -17.19
N GLY A 191 -2.18 9.44 -17.80
CA GLY A 191 -3.41 9.47 -18.61
C GLY A 191 -3.32 8.65 -19.90
N TRP A 192 -2.15 8.53 -20.52
CA TRP A 192 -1.94 7.65 -21.68
C TRP A 192 -1.98 6.17 -21.29
N ARG A 193 -1.28 5.79 -20.22
CA ARG A 193 -1.25 4.41 -19.70
C ARG A 193 -2.61 3.97 -19.16
N GLY A 194 -3.37 4.87 -18.53
CA GLY A 194 -4.74 4.61 -18.10
C GLY A 194 -5.65 4.19 -19.26
N ARG A 195 -5.51 4.83 -20.42
CA ARG A 195 -6.29 4.48 -21.63
C ARG A 195 -5.85 3.16 -22.26
N GLN A 196 -4.58 2.82 -22.19
CA GLN A 196 -4.05 1.54 -22.69
C GLN A 196 -4.42 0.35 -21.80
N ALA A 197 -4.32 0.51 -20.48
CA ALA A 197 -4.65 -0.56 -19.55
C ALA A 197 -6.12 -0.98 -19.63
N SER A 198 -7.04 -0.07 -19.96
CA SER A 198 -8.44 -0.41 -20.22
C SER A 198 -8.65 -1.23 -21.50
N ARG A 199 -7.66 -1.24 -22.42
CA ARG A 199 -7.67 -2.06 -23.64
C ARG A 199 -7.02 -3.43 -23.41
N ASP A 200 -5.97 -3.49 -22.60
CA ASP A 200 -5.24 -4.73 -22.29
C ASP A 200 -5.97 -5.59 -21.25
N ILE A 201 -6.68 -4.98 -20.31
CA ILE A 201 -7.51 -5.69 -19.33
C ILE A 201 -8.87 -5.97 -19.98
N GLY A 202 -8.92 -6.98 -20.86
CA GLY A 202 -10.16 -7.68 -21.16
C GLY A 202 -10.66 -8.31 -19.86
N TYR A 203 -11.59 -7.64 -19.18
CA TYR A 203 -12.23 -8.15 -17.98
C TYR A 203 -13.09 -9.36 -18.40
N PRO A 204 -12.82 -10.60 -17.96
CA PRO A 204 -13.83 -11.64 -18.07
C PRO A 204 -15.03 -11.16 -17.25
N PRO A 205 -16.26 -11.13 -17.83
CA PRO A 205 -17.42 -10.65 -17.12
C PRO A 205 -17.61 -11.50 -15.87
N ASP A 206 -17.51 -10.85 -14.72
CA ASP A 206 -17.97 -11.30 -13.42
C ASP A 206 -17.76 -12.78 -13.06
N ALA A 207 -16.65 -13.05 -12.34
CA ALA A 207 -16.51 -14.23 -11.48
C ALA A 207 -17.52 -14.26 -10.29
N ARG A 208 -18.66 -13.57 -10.41
CA ARG A 208 -19.85 -13.77 -9.57
C ARG A 208 -20.80 -14.83 -10.15
N ALA A 209 -20.57 -15.30 -11.38
CA ALA A 209 -21.43 -16.31 -12.02
C ALA A 209 -21.05 -17.77 -11.69
N THR A 210 -19.86 -18.06 -11.17
CA THR A 210 -19.39 -19.45 -10.96
C THR A 210 -19.65 -20.04 -9.57
N VAL A 211 -20.39 -19.33 -8.69
CA VAL A 211 -20.87 -19.90 -7.41
C VAL A 211 -22.31 -20.44 -7.53
N GLY A 212 -22.97 -20.25 -8.69
CA GLY A 212 -24.37 -20.62 -8.89
C GLY A 212 -24.64 -22.02 -9.49
N SER A 213 -23.66 -22.70 -10.10
CA SER A 213 -23.94 -23.94 -10.87
C SER A 213 -23.48 -25.25 -10.21
N SER A 214 -22.81 -25.22 -9.06
CA SER A 214 -22.33 -26.44 -8.39
C SER A 214 -23.29 -26.98 -7.31
N ARG A 215 -24.60 -26.78 -7.47
CA ARG A 215 -25.64 -27.32 -6.56
C ARG A 215 -26.69 -28.21 -7.23
N ALA A 216 -26.50 -28.59 -8.49
CA ALA A 216 -27.48 -29.39 -9.24
C ALA A 216 -27.02 -30.81 -9.63
N VAL A 217 -25.90 -31.31 -9.10
CA VAL A 217 -25.36 -32.67 -9.42
C VAL A 217 -25.22 -33.55 -8.17
N GLN A 218 -25.92 -33.21 -7.09
CA GLN A 218 -25.95 -34.03 -5.88
C GLN A 218 -27.41 -34.28 -5.47
N ASP A 219 -28.18 -34.80 -6.42
CA ASP A 219 -29.46 -35.48 -6.21
C ASP A 219 -29.83 -36.19 -7.53
N ARG A 220 -29.14 -37.29 -7.83
CA ARG A 220 -29.59 -38.42 -8.65
C ARG A 220 -28.86 -39.69 -8.25
#